data_AF-A0A1I8G0A4-F1
#
_entry.id   AF-A0A1I8G0A4-F1
#
_cell.length_a   1.000
_cell.length_b   1.000
_cell.length_c   1.000
_cell.angle_alpha   90.00
_cell.angle_beta   90.00
_cell.angle_gamma   90.00
#
_symmetry.space_group_name_H-M   'P 1'
#
loop_
_entity.id
_entity.type
_entity.pdbx_description
1 polymer ?
#
loop_
_entity_poly.entity_id
_entity_poly.type
_entity_poly.pdbx_seq_one_letter_code
_entity_poly.pdbx_strand_id
1 'polypeptide(L)'
;RVQFNEFPLAVHGDIGVLTHLQPINEPELLQHWDSNGGRGVFTFSTWIYLERSCDSSWCNILLGIDAENRHRSPGLLITKDNRLHYQGHHSNREDSKGSAFLSGYRLPLRTWLRIVLVWQPH
;
A
#
# COMPACT_ATOMS: atom_id res chain seq x y z
N ARG A 1 27.02 -21.48 5.89
CA ARG A 1 26.82 -20.16 6.52
C ARG A 1 25.52 -19.61 5.94
N VAL A 2 24.43 -19.63 6.70
CA VAL A 2 23.12 -19.14 6.21
C VAL A 2 23.17 -17.62 6.25
N GLN A 3 23.06 -16.98 5.08
CA GLN A 3 22.97 -15.54 4.96
C GLN A 3 21.49 -15.19 5.15
N PHE A 4 21.14 -14.62 6.29
CA PHE A 4 19.83 -14.01 6.44
C PHE A 4 19.83 -12.78 5.53
N ASN A 5 18.91 -12.73 4.56
CA ASN A 5 18.64 -11.49 3.85
C ASN A 5 18.21 -10.48 4.91
N GLU A 6 19.02 -9.46 5.14
CA GLU A 6 18.67 -8.34 6.01
C GLU A 6 17.52 -7.62 5.34
N PHE A 7 16.29 -7.93 5.76
CA PHE A 7 15.12 -7.17 5.36
C PHE A 7 15.21 -5.79 6.02
N PRO A 8 14.95 -4.69 5.29
CA PRO A 8 14.93 -3.36 5.90
C PRO A 8 13.92 -3.37 7.04
N LEU A 9 14.41 -3.21 8.27
CA LEU A 9 13.58 -3.10 9.44
C LEU A 9 12.86 -1.75 9.39
N ALA A 10 11.58 -1.76 9.07
CA ALA A 10 10.70 -0.61 9.31
C ALA A 10 10.38 -0.59 10.82
N VAL A 11 11.18 0.16 11.59
CA VAL A 11 11.02 0.30 13.04
C VAL A 11 9.79 1.18 13.33
N HIS A 12 9.08 0.83 14.40
CA HIS A 12 7.99 1.63 14.97
C HIS A 12 8.49 3.03 15.38
N GLY A 13 8.09 4.05 14.61
CA GLY A 13 8.39 5.49 14.74
C GLY A 13 7.82 6.24 13.51
N ASP A 14 7.77 7.57 13.52
CA ASP A 14 6.97 8.40 12.57
C ASP A 14 7.24 8.19 11.07
N ILE A 15 8.29 7.45 10.69
CA ILE A 15 8.68 7.28 9.29
C ILE A 15 9.12 5.83 9.06
N GLY A 16 8.32 5.06 8.32
CA GLY A 16 8.73 3.78 7.74
C GLY A 16 9.74 3.97 6.60
N VAL A 17 9.85 2.98 5.70
CA VAL A 17 10.64 3.18 4.47
C VAL A 17 9.90 4.16 3.56
N LEU A 18 10.40 5.39 3.45
CA LEU A 18 9.90 6.40 2.52
C LEU A 18 10.65 6.28 1.19
N THR A 19 9.91 6.15 0.09
CA THR A 19 10.47 6.17 -1.26
C THR A 19 9.78 7.26 -2.07
N HIS A 20 10.56 8.19 -2.61
CA HIS A 20 10.07 9.20 -3.53
C HIS A 20 10.06 8.64 -4.94
N LEU A 21 8.87 8.48 -5.52
CA LEU A 21 8.73 8.13 -6.93
C LEU A 21 8.95 9.40 -7.77
N GLN A 22 9.82 9.31 -8.77
CA GLN A 22 10.00 10.39 -9.72
C GLN A 22 8.80 10.45 -10.68
N PRO A 23 8.34 11.64 -11.10
CA PRO A 23 7.33 11.75 -12.15
C PRO A 23 7.80 11.06 -13.44
N ILE A 24 6.87 10.38 -14.12
CA ILE A 24 7.12 9.83 -15.46
C ILE A 24 7.38 11.01 -16.41
N ASN A 25 8.51 11.00 -17.11
CA ASN A 25 8.91 12.05 -18.05
C ASN A 25 9.09 11.53 -19.48
N GLU A 26 8.60 10.32 -19.75
CA GLU A 26 8.64 9.65 -21.03
C GLU A 26 7.30 9.86 -21.76
N PRO A 27 7.27 10.66 -22.85
CA PRO A 27 6.04 10.98 -23.57
C PRO A 27 5.30 9.74 -24.09
N GLU A 28 6.04 8.70 -24.49
CA GLU A 28 5.47 7.44 -24.96
C GLU A 28 4.75 6.69 -23.84
N LEU A 29 5.30 6.69 -22.62
CA LEU A 29 4.66 6.07 -21.46
C LEU A 29 3.43 6.86 -21.03
N LEU A 30 3.48 8.20 -21.10
CA LEU A 30 2.33 9.05 -20.82
C LEU A 30 1.22 8.85 -21.84
N GLN A 31 1.56 8.78 -23.13
CA GLN A 31 0.61 8.49 -24.20
C GLN A 31 0.00 7.10 -24.04
N HIS A 32 0.81 6.09 -23.70
CA HIS A 32 0.33 4.74 -23.40
C HIS A 32 -0.62 4.73 -22.19
N TRP A 33 -0.23 5.41 -21.11
CA TRP A 33 -1.05 5.59 -19.90
C TRP A 33 -2.41 6.22 -20.22
N ASP A 34 -2.41 7.32 -20.98
CA ASP A 34 -3.63 8.01 -21.39
C ASP A 34 -4.52 7.14 -22.28
N SER A 35 -3.92 6.39 -23.22
CA SER A 35 -4.65 5.45 -24.08
C SER A 35 -5.28 4.29 -23.31
N ASN A 36 -4.70 3.92 -22.15
CA ASN A 36 -5.26 2.93 -21.23
C ASN A 36 -6.23 3.55 -20.20
N GLY A 37 -6.68 4.79 -20.42
CA GLY A 37 -7.62 5.48 -19.53
C GLY A 37 -7.01 5.88 -18.19
N GLY A 38 -5.68 5.93 -18.09
CA GLY A 38 -4.93 6.24 -16.87
C GLY A 38 -5.04 5.18 -15.78
N ARG A 39 -5.13 3.91 -16.18
CA ARG A 39 -5.28 2.75 -15.30
C ARG A 39 -3.96 1.99 -15.18
N GLY A 40 -3.31 2.05 -14.02
CA GLY A 40 -1.98 1.47 -13.82
C GLY A 40 -1.97 0.17 -13.02
N VAL A 41 -1.64 -0.96 -13.65
CA VAL A 41 -1.51 -2.25 -12.97
C VAL A 41 -0.35 -2.21 -11.98
N PHE A 42 -0.58 -2.57 -10.71
CA PHE A 42 0.49 -2.73 -9.74
C PHE A 42 0.27 -3.94 -8.85
N THR A 43 1.37 -4.49 -8.35
CA THR A 43 1.37 -5.52 -7.31
C THR A 43 2.28 -5.09 -6.18
N PHE A 44 1.78 -5.17 -4.96
CA PHE A 44 2.54 -4.96 -3.74
C PHE A 44 2.56 -6.27 -2.95
N SER A 45 3.74 -6.71 -2.53
CA SER A 45 3.90 -7.90 -1.70
C SER A 45 4.83 -7.60 -0.54
N THR A 46 4.43 -7.96 0.67
CA THR A 46 5.26 -7.81 1.87
C THR A 46 5.03 -8.95 2.86
N TRP A 47 6.01 -9.20 3.72
CA TRP A 47 5.88 -10.07 4.87
C TRP A 47 5.72 -9.21 6.12
N ILE A 48 4.70 -9.51 6.92
CA ILE A 48 4.48 -8.83 8.20
C ILE A 48 4.51 -9.84 9.34
N TYR A 49 4.97 -9.36 10.50
CA TYR A 49 4.88 -10.05 11.77
C TYR A 49 4.23 -9.11 12.77
N LEU A 50 2.95 -9.36 13.07
CA LEU A 50 2.18 -8.51 13.97
C LEU A 50 2.40 -8.97 15.42
N GLU A 51 3.20 -8.25 16.20
CA GLU A 51 3.50 -8.63 17.58
C GLU A 51 2.32 -8.38 18.53
N ARG A 52 1.65 -7.23 18.37
CA ARG A 52 0.47 -6.78 19.11
C ARG A 52 -0.53 -6.11 18.17
N SER A 53 -1.79 -6.06 18.58
CA SER A 53 -2.82 -5.31 17.85
C SER A 53 -2.49 -3.81 17.83
N CYS A 54 -3.09 -3.09 16.88
CA CYS A 54 -2.95 -1.64 16.80
C CYS A 54 -3.54 -0.95 18.04
N ASP A 55 -2.73 -0.11 18.70
CA ASP A 55 -3.14 0.71 19.84
C ASP A 55 -4.01 1.91 19.38
N SER A 56 -3.73 2.43 18.19
CA SER A 56 -4.56 3.41 17.48
C SER A 56 -5.72 2.74 16.73
N SER A 57 -6.66 3.54 16.22
CA SER A 57 -7.73 3.02 15.37
C SER A 57 -7.20 2.28 14.12
N TRP A 58 -6.01 2.65 13.63
CA TRP A 58 -5.36 2.09 12.45
C TRP A 58 -3.82 2.15 12.54
N CYS A 59 -3.13 1.10 12.07
CA CYS A 59 -1.70 1.12 11.76
C CYS A 59 -1.47 1.06 10.24
N ASN A 60 -0.54 1.85 9.71
CA ASN A 60 -0.21 1.84 8.29
C ASN A 60 0.78 0.71 7.93
N ILE A 61 0.49 -0.06 6.88
CA ILE A 61 1.46 -0.95 6.21
C ILE A 61 2.03 -0.25 4.97
N LEU A 62 1.14 0.33 4.16
CA LEU A 62 1.48 1.08 2.95
C LEU A 62 0.70 2.38 2.97
N LEU A 63 1.41 3.49 2.77
CA LEU A 63 0.83 4.82 2.76
C LEU A 63 1.35 5.59 1.56
N GLY A 64 0.47 5.89 0.60
CA GLY A 64 0.75 6.87 -0.44
C GLY A 64 0.67 8.29 0.13
N ILE A 65 1.62 9.15 -0.24
CA ILE A 65 1.63 10.57 0.12
C ILE A 65 1.91 11.35 -1.17
N ASP A 66 1.11 12.38 -1.47
CA ASP A 66 1.39 13.26 -2.61
C ASP A 66 2.41 14.37 -2.28
N ALA A 67 2.79 15.15 -3.30
CA ALA A 67 3.73 16.26 -3.16
C ALA A 67 3.27 17.36 -2.17
N GLU A 68 1.98 17.38 -1.82
CA GLU A 68 1.38 18.31 -0.87
C GLU A 68 1.26 17.69 0.54
N ASN A 69 1.93 16.55 0.78
CA ASN A 69 1.88 15.77 2.02
C ASN A 69 0.48 15.27 2.40
N ARG A 70 -0.40 15.08 1.41
CA ARG A 70 -1.73 14.52 1.67
C ARG A 70 -1.70 13.00 1.46
N HIS A 71 -2.39 12.29 2.35
CA HIS A 71 -2.60 10.86 2.20
C HIS A 71 -3.31 10.55 0.89
N ARG A 72 -2.70 9.67 0.10
CA ARG A 72 -3.15 9.25 -1.23
C ARG A 72 -3.16 7.73 -1.36
N SER A 73 -3.81 7.29 -2.42
CA SER A 73 -3.92 5.89 -2.79
C SER A 73 -2.63 5.36 -3.44
N PRO A 74 -2.33 4.06 -3.30
CA PRO A 74 -3.02 3.09 -2.45
C PRO A 74 -2.64 3.23 -0.97
N GLY A 75 -3.61 3.01 -0.08
CA GLY A 75 -3.40 2.84 1.35
C GLY A 75 -3.73 1.40 1.76
N LEU A 76 -2.86 0.78 2.56
CA LEU A 76 -3.10 -0.51 3.21
C LEU A 76 -2.85 -0.36 4.71
N LEU A 77 -3.87 -0.64 5.51
CA LEU A 77 -3.88 -0.44 6.95
C LEU A 77 -4.28 -1.72 7.69
N ILE A 78 -3.86 -1.83 8.94
CA ILE A 78 -4.37 -2.79 9.92
C ILE A 78 -5.33 -2.05 10.85
N THR A 79 -6.52 -2.59 11.04
CA THR A 79 -7.52 -2.04 11.97
C THR A 79 -7.21 -2.44 13.42
N LYS A 80 -7.82 -1.76 14.40
CA LYS A 80 -7.76 -2.17 15.82
C LYS A 80 -8.20 -3.62 16.10
N ASP A 81 -9.03 -4.19 15.23
CA ASP A 81 -9.49 -5.58 15.35
C ASP A 81 -8.72 -6.55 14.43
N ASN A 82 -7.52 -6.15 14.04
CA ASN A 82 -6.53 -6.90 13.26
C ASN A 82 -7.04 -7.32 11.88
N ARG A 83 -7.85 -6.51 11.22
CA ARG A 83 -8.26 -6.74 9.82
C ARG A 83 -7.45 -5.85 8.88
N LEU A 84 -7.29 -6.30 7.64
CA LEU A 84 -6.70 -5.49 6.58
C LEU A 84 -7.76 -4.57 6.00
N HIS A 85 -7.44 -3.28 5.93
CA HIS A 85 -8.23 -2.28 5.25
C HIS A 85 -7.43 -1.68 4.10
N TYR A 86 -7.92 -1.85 2.88
CA TYR A 86 -7.38 -1.23 1.68
C TYR A 86 -8.24 -0.02 1.31
N GLN A 87 -7.60 1.05 0.85
CA GLN A 87 -8.27 2.20 0.25
C GLN A 87 -7.48 2.71 -0.97
N GLY A 88 -8.17 2.94 -2.08
CA GLY A 88 -7.57 3.21 -3.38
C GLY A 88 -8.42 4.11 -4.27
N HIS A 89 -7.80 4.84 -5.18
CA HIS A 89 -8.47 5.48 -6.31
C HIS A 89 -8.04 4.77 -7.58
N HIS A 90 -8.97 4.59 -8.50
CA HIS A 90 -8.75 3.83 -9.74
C HIS A 90 -8.22 4.68 -10.89
N SER A 91 -8.20 5.99 -10.73
CA SER A 91 -7.53 6.91 -11.65
C SER A 91 -7.17 8.22 -10.95
N ASN A 92 -6.26 8.99 -11.55
CA ASN A 92 -5.95 10.34 -11.12
C ASN A 92 -6.99 11.38 -11.57
N ARG A 93 -8.07 10.96 -12.26
CA ARG A 93 -9.15 11.86 -12.63
C ARG A 93 -9.96 12.25 -11.39
N GLU A 94 -10.37 13.50 -11.36
CA GLU A 94 -11.07 14.12 -10.23
C GLU A 94 -12.44 13.47 -9.95
N ASP A 95 -13.02 12.81 -10.96
CA ASP A 95 -14.29 12.08 -10.90
C ASP A 95 -14.15 10.58 -10.56
N SER A 96 -12.93 10.08 -10.32
CA SER A 96 -12.74 8.66 -10.03
C SER A 96 -13.31 8.27 -8.68
N LYS A 97 -14.20 7.27 -8.68
CA LYS A 97 -14.72 6.68 -7.44
C LYS A 97 -13.59 5.96 -6.71
N GLY A 98 -13.35 6.34 -5.46
CA GLY A 98 -12.52 5.57 -4.56
C GLY A 98 -13.10 4.16 -4.33
N SER A 99 -12.24 3.22 -3.98
CA SER A 99 -12.62 1.90 -3.51
C SER A 99 -11.96 1.61 -2.19
N ALA A 100 -12.73 1.03 -1.28
CA ALA A 100 -12.25 0.56 0.00
C ALA A 100 -12.67 -0.89 0.19
N PHE A 101 -11.80 -1.68 0.81
CA PHE A 101 -12.05 -3.07 1.12
C PHE A 101 -11.60 -3.37 2.55
N LEU A 102 -12.43 -4.07 3.30
CA LEU A 102 -12.11 -4.59 4.63
C LEU A 102 -12.10 -6.11 4.58
N SER A 103 -10.99 -6.73 4.97
CA SER A 103 -10.88 -8.18 4.96
C SER A 103 -11.84 -8.82 5.95
N GLY A 104 -12.47 -9.94 5.55
CA GLY A 104 -13.20 -10.80 6.50
C GLY A 104 -12.28 -11.56 7.46
N TYR A 105 -10.99 -11.68 7.10
CA TYR A 105 -9.98 -12.36 7.90
C TYR A 105 -9.34 -11.43 8.94
N ARG A 106 -9.14 -11.94 10.15
CA ARG A 106 -8.36 -11.30 11.22
C ARG A 106 -6.94 -11.86 11.22
N LEU A 107 -5.97 -10.98 11.10
CA LEU A 107 -4.54 -11.30 11.14
C LEU A 107 -4.19 -11.88 12.52
N PRO A 108 -3.58 -13.08 12.58
CA PRO A 108 -3.08 -13.63 13.82
C PRO A 108 -1.88 -12.84 14.32
N LEU A 109 -1.76 -12.76 15.64
CA LEU A 109 -0.57 -12.22 16.29
C LEU A 109 0.56 -13.25 16.26
N ARG A 110 1.80 -12.75 16.33
CA ARG A 110 3.04 -13.54 16.47
C ARG A 110 3.20 -14.64 15.41
N THR A 111 2.72 -14.34 14.21
CA THR A 111 2.75 -15.23 13.06
C THR A 111 3.22 -14.45 11.85
N TRP A 112 4.14 -15.02 11.08
CA TRP A 112 4.54 -14.44 9.80
C TRP A 112 3.44 -14.61 8.77
N LEU A 113 3.03 -13.50 8.16
CA LEU A 113 1.99 -13.47 7.13
C LEU A 113 2.54 -12.79 5.89
N ARG A 114 2.31 -13.40 4.73
CA ARG A 114 2.57 -12.74 3.45
C ARG A 114 1.28 -12.05 3.00
N ILE A 115 1.37 -10.74 2.75
CA ILE A 115 0.30 -9.97 2.13
C ILE A 115 0.69 -9.74 0.67
N VAL A 116 -0.25 -10.05 -0.23
CA VAL A 116 -0.14 -9.76 -1.65
C VAL A 116 -1.36 -8.96 -2.06
N LEU A 117 -1.14 -7.71 -2.43
CA LEU A 117 -2.13 -6.81 -2.99
C LEU A 117 -1.90 -6.74 -4.50
N VAL A 118 -2.88 -7.19 -5.28
CA VAL A 118 -2.88 -7.09 -6.73
C VAL A 118 -3.96 -6.11 -7.12
N TRP A 119 -3.58 -5.03 -7.81
CA TRP A 119 -4.54 -4.12 -8.42
C TRP A 119 -4.62 -4.41 -9.91
N GLN A 120 -5.83 -4.71 -10.38
CA GLN A 120 -6.13 -4.92 -11.78
C GLN A 120 -7.36 -4.09 -12.16
N PRO A 121 -7.29 -3.28 -13.22
CA PRO A 121 -8.45 -2.59 -13.74
C PRO A 121 -9.37 -3.60 -14.46
N HIS A 122 -10.69 -3.49 -14.24
CA HIS A 122 -11.71 -4.17 -15.03
C HIS A 122 -12.06 -3.39 -16.30
#